data_AF-J7FKB5-F1
#
_entry.id   AF-J7FKB5-F1
#
_cell.length_a   1.000
_cell.length_b   1.000
_cell.length_c   1.000
_cell.angle_alpha   90.00
_cell.angle_beta   90.00
_cell.angle_gamma   90.00
#
_symmetry.space_group_name_H-M   'P 1'
#
loop_
_entity.id
_entity.type
_entity.pdbx_description
1 polymer ?
#
loop_
_entity_poly.entity_id
_entity_poly.type
_entity_poly.pdbx_seq_one_letter_code
_entity_poly.pdbx_strand_id
1 'polypeptide(L)' 'MFTTIVGNVFGFKALRALRLEDLRIPTSYSKTFQGPPHGIQVERDKLNKYGRPLLGCTIQPKLGLSAKNYGRAFDECLRG' A
#
# COMPACT_ATOMS: atom_id res chain seq x y z
N MET A 1 6.62 -14.41 11.50
CA MET A 1 5.18 -14.71 11.36
C MET A 1 4.88 -15.39 10.03
N PHE A 2 5.15 -14.78 8.87
CA PHE A 2 4.87 -15.43 7.58
C PHE A 2 5.72 -16.69 7.34
N THR A 3 7.00 -16.69 7.72
CA THR A 3 7.88 -17.87 7.61
C THR A 3 7.29 -19.13 8.23
N THR A 4 6.52 -18.99 9.31
CA THR A 4 5.88 -20.12 10.00
C THR A 4 4.51 -20.47 9.43
N ILE A 5 3.71 -19.47 9.04
CA ILE A 5 2.32 -19.68 8.58
C ILE A 5 2.24 -20.10 7.11
N VAL A 6 3.05 -19.51 6.24
CA VAL A 6 3.01 -19.77 4.79
C VAL A 6 4.20 -20.55 4.27
N GLY A 7 5.15 -20.94 5.14
CA GLY A 7 6.43 -21.54 4.74
C GLY A 7 6.29 -22.80 3.87
N ASN A 8 6.02 -23.95 4.50
CA ASN A 8 6.03 -25.24 3.79
C ASN A 8 4.63 -25.79 3.48
N VAL A 9 3.59 -25.27 4.14
CA VAL A 9 2.24 -25.85 4.10
C VAL A 9 1.54 -25.68 2.74
N PHE A 10 1.93 -24.68 1.95
CA PHE A 10 1.39 -24.45 0.59
C PHE A 10 1.97 -25.42 -0.45
N GLY A 11 3.11 -26.07 -0.17
CA GLY A 11 3.75 -27.05 -1.05
C GLY A 11 3.39 -28.50 -0.74
N PHE A 12 2.40 -28.72 0.12
CA PHE A 12 2.07 -30.05 0.60
C PHE A 12 1.44 -30.89 -0.53
N LYS A 13 2.11 -31.97 -0.95
CA LYS A 13 1.68 -32.82 -2.08
C LYS A 13 0.27 -33.41 -1.92
N ALA A 14 -0.21 -33.56 -0.69
CA ALA A 14 -1.55 -34.07 -0.39
C ALA A 14 -2.66 -33.02 -0.57
N LEU A 15 -2.32 -31.74 -0.68
CA LEU A 15 -3.26 -30.66 -0.95
C LEU A 15 -3.17 -30.25 -2.41
N ARG A 16 -4.32 -30.17 -3.09
CA ARG A 16 -4.39 -29.68 -4.48
C ARG A 16 -4.25 -28.16 -4.56
N ALA A 17 -4.76 -27.45 -3.56
CA ALA A 17 -4.68 -26.00 -3.43
C ALA A 17 -4.89 -25.60 -1.96
N LEU A 18 -4.29 -24.49 -1.56
CA LEU A 18 -4.46 -23.88 -0.24
C LEU A 18 -4.52 -22.36 -0.41
N ARG A 19 -5.40 -21.69 0.34
CA ARG A 19 -5.50 -20.24 0.40
C ARG A 19 -5.65 -19.81 1.86
N LEU A 20 -4.87 -18.82 2.27
CA LEU A 20 -5.01 -18.18 3.57
C LEU A 20 -6.02 -17.05 3.44
N GLU A 21 -7.18 -17.18 4.07
CA GLU A 21 -8.28 -16.20 3.96
C GLU A 21 -8.15 -15.05 4.98
N ASP A 22 -7.85 -15.36 6.25
CA ASP A 22 -7.73 -14.36 7.31
C ASP A 22 -6.80 -14.82 8.44
N LEU A 23 -6.31 -13.88 9.24
CA LEU A 23 -5.47 -14.10 10.42
C LEU A 23 -5.93 -13.23 11.59
N ARG A 24 -6.24 -13.88 12.71
CA ARG A 24 -6.42 -13.17 13.97
C ARG A 24 -5.07 -12.85 14.59
N ILE A 25 -4.72 -11.56 14.67
CA ILE A 25 -3.49 -11.07 15.31
C ILE A 25 -3.78 -10.72 16.78
N PRO A 26 -3.09 -11.33 17.76
CA PRO A 26 -3.23 -10.95 19.16
C PRO A 26 -2.76 -9.51 19.42
N THR A 27 -3.41 -8.82 20.36
CA THR A 27 -3.07 -7.44 20.72
C THR A 27 -1.65 -7.31 21.27
N SER A 28 -1.15 -8.32 21.99
CA SER A 28 0.23 -8.38 22.48
C SER A 28 1.26 -8.36 21.35
N TYR A 29 1.00 -9.10 20.27
CA TYR A 29 1.85 -9.13 19.10
C TYR A 29 1.70 -7.85 18.28
N SER A 30 0.46 -7.36 18.07
CA SER A 30 0.22 -6.13 17.31
C SER A 30 0.91 -4.91 17.92
N LYS A 31 1.05 -4.85 19.25
CA LYS A 31 1.72 -3.75 19.97
C LYS A 31 3.24 -3.71 19.79
N THR A 32 3.87 -4.76 19.24
CA THR A 32 5.32 -4.75 18.97
C THR A 32 5.67 -4.01 17.68
N PHE A 33 4.68 -3.54 16.93
CA PHE A 33 4.86 -2.83 15.66
C PHE A 33 4.48 -1.36 15.83
N GLN A 34 5.16 -0.48 15.10
CA GLN A 34 4.90 0.96 15.13
C GLN A 34 3.56 1.35 14.48
N GLY A 35 3.10 0.58 13.48
CA GLY A 35 1.96 0.95 12.66
C GLY A 35 2.26 2.09 11.67
N PRO A 36 1.23 2.66 11.02
CA PRO A 36 1.41 3.75 10.06
C PRO A 36 1.95 5.03 10.71
N PRO A 37 2.92 5.73 10.09
CA PRO A 37 3.56 6.90 10.70
C PRO A 37 2.65 8.14 10.81
N HIS A 38 1.68 8.30 9.92
CA HIS A 38 0.72 9.42 9.95
C HIS A 38 -0.73 8.92 10.06
N GLY A 39 -1.08 7.90 9.29
CA GLY A 39 -2.46 7.43 9.22
C GLY A 39 -3.39 8.44 8.55
N ILE A 40 -4.66 8.04 8.38
CA ILE A 40 -5.62 8.78 7.53
C ILE A 40 -5.91 10.18 8.08
N GLN A 41 -6.03 10.33 9.41
CA GLN A 41 -6.38 11.61 10.02
C GLN A 41 -5.25 12.64 9.83
N VAL A 42 -4.03 12.32 10.24
CA VAL A 42 -2.89 13.25 10.12
C VAL A 42 -2.57 13.59 8.67
N GLU A 43 -2.72 12.65 7.73
CA GLU A 43 -2.55 12.93 6.30
C GLU A 43 -3.60 13.93 5.78
N ARG A 44 -4.86 13.83 6.23
CA ARG A 44 -5.92 14.79 5.86
C ARG A 44 -5.69 16.16 6.49
N ASP A 45 -5.23 16.20 7.72
CA ASP A 45 -4.91 17.45 8.42
C ASP A 45 -3.76 18.19 7.72
N LYS A 46 -2.70 17.46 7.35
CA LYS A 46 -1.56 18.01 6.59
C LYS A 46 -1.96 18.57 5.22
N LEU A 47 -2.93 17.96 4.56
CA LEU A 47 -3.40 18.37 3.24
C LEU A 47 -4.58 19.36 3.29
N ASN A 48 -5.16 19.59 4.45
CA ASN A 48 -6.38 20.37 4.66
C ASN A 48 -7.53 19.97 3.71
N LYS A 49 -7.77 18.67 3.56
CA LYS A 49 -8.79 18.10 2.64
C LYS A 49 -9.68 17.08 3.34
N TYR A 50 -10.95 17.40 3.48
CA TYR A 50 -11.95 16.60 4.20
C TYR A 50 -13.19 16.29 3.35
N GLY A 51 -13.99 15.31 3.77
CA GLY A 51 -15.30 15.01 3.16
C GLY A 51 -15.29 14.44 1.75
N ARG A 52 -14.11 14.28 1.12
CA ARG A 52 -13.94 13.72 -0.22
C ARG A 52 -12.75 12.77 -0.32
N PRO A 53 -12.78 11.82 -1.28
CA PRO A 53 -11.59 11.06 -1.69
C PRO A 53 -10.48 11.99 -2.19
N LEU A 54 -9.23 11.55 -2.03
CA LEU A 54 -8.08 12.21 -2.66
C LEU A 54 -7.94 11.72 -4.09
N LEU A 55 -7.69 12.63 -5.02
CA LEU A 55 -7.39 12.30 -6.41
C LEU A 55 -5.88 12.21 -6.62
N GLY A 56 -5.45 11.27 -7.44
CA GLY A 56 -4.07 11.09 -7.85
C GLY A 56 -3.98 10.43 -9.22
N CYS A 57 -2.85 10.61 -9.90
CA CYS A 57 -2.57 10.05 -11.22
C CYS A 57 -1.21 9.35 -11.21
N THR A 58 -1.07 8.28 -12.01
CA THR A 58 0.24 7.71 -12.33
C THR A 58 0.69 8.29 -13.67
N ILE A 59 1.84 8.96 -13.70
CA ILE A 59 2.41 9.48 -14.95
C ILE A 59 2.78 8.30 -15.85
N GLN A 60 2.35 8.36 -17.11
CA GLN A 60 2.67 7.37 -18.15
C GLN A 60 3.53 8.01 -19.25
N PRO A 61 4.39 7.24 -19.94
CA PRO A 61 4.66 5.81 -19.73
C PRO A 61 5.43 5.56 -18.42
N LYS A 62 5.31 4.33 -17.88
CA LYS A 62 6.01 3.91 -16.65
C LYS A 62 7.52 4.16 -16.68
N LEU A 63 8.14 4.04 -17.85
CA LEU A 63 9.58 4.19 -18.08
C LEU A 63 9.83 5.00 -19.36
N GLY A 64 11.00 5.63 -19.44
CA GLY A 64 11.47 6.30 -20.65
C GLY A 64 11.21 7.81 -20.73
N LEU A 65 10.53 8.41 -19.74
CA LEU A 65 10.45 9.86 -19.64
C LEU A 65 11.75 10.44 -19.07
N SER A 66 12.26 11.50 -19.70
CA SER A 66 13.29 12.32 -19.08
C SER A 66 12.71 13.08 -17.87
N ALA A 67 13.57 13.46 -16.91
CA ALA A 67 13.13 14.21 -15.72
C ALA A 67 12.36 15.50 -16.09
N LYS A 68 12.75 16.17 -17.18
CA LYS A 68 12.08 17.38 -17.69
C LYS A 68 10.65 17.09 -18.14
N ASN A 69 10.44 16.03 -18.91
CA ASN A 69 9.12 15.69 -19.42
C ASN A 69 8.23 15.11 -18.32
N TYR A 70 8.82 14.36 -17.38
CA TYR A 70 8.11 13.90 -16.19
C TYR A 70 7.60 15.08 -15.34
N GLY A 71 8.44 16.10 -15.11
CA GLY A 71 8.06 17.30 -14.38
C GLY A 71 6.95 18.09 -15.07
N ARG A 72 6.97 18.19 -16.40
CA ARG A 72 5.87 18.82 -17.16
C ARG A 72 4.56 18.08 -16.97
N ALA A 73 4.55 16.76 -17.13
CA ALA A 73 3.35 15.95 -16.97
C ALA A 73 2.79 16.01 -15.55
N PHE A 74 3.66 16.11 -14.53
CA PHE A 74 3.26 16.30 -13.14
C PHE A 74 2.57 17.66 -12.91
N ASP A 75 3.15 18.76 -13.40
CA ASP A 75 2.57 20.10 -13.26
C ASP A 75 1.21 20.21 -13.99
N GLU A 76 1.10 19.64 -15.19
CA GLU A 76 -0.16 19.57 -15.93
C GLU A 76 -1.23 18.76 -15.16
N CYS A 77 -0.87 17.60 -14.59
CA CYS A 77 -1.83 16.78 -13.82
C CYS A 77 -2.32 17.48 -12.55
N LEU A 78 -1.49 18.30 -11.88
CA LEU A 78 -1.89 18.98 -10.65
C LEU A 78 -2.69 20.27 -10.87
N ARG A 79 -2.57 20.90 -12.05
CA ARG A 79 -3.30 22.14 -12.38
C ARG A 79 -4.72 21.89 -12.88
N GLY A 80 -4.97 20.73 -13.47
CA GLY A 80 -6.31 20.31 -13.93
C GLY A 80 -7.25 20.08 -12.75
#